data_AF-A0A1W1UQK0-F1
#
_entry.id   AF-A0A1W1UQK0-F1
#
_cell.length_a   1.000
_cell.length_b   1.000
_cell.length_c   1.000
_cell.angle_alpha   90.00
_cell.angle_beta   90.00
_cell.angle_gamma   90.00
#
_symmetry.space_group_name_H-M   'P 1'
#
loop_
_entity.id
_entity.type
_entity.pdbx_description
1 polymer ?
#
loop_
_entity_poly.entity_id
_entity_poly.type
_entity_poly.pdbx_seq_one_letter_code
_entity_poly.pdbx_strand_id
1 'polypeptide(L)' 'MNDAHKQEMAESLLLHTVMFGAFAEARKEDPNSRAEFGQGLQQGTASLGLDLGKVDLTNQGFAVKK' A
#
# COMPACT_ATOMS: atom_id res chain seq x y z
N MET A 1 -11.81 21.81 1.77
CA MET A 1 -10.42 21.45 2.11
C MET A 1 -9.51 22.57 1.58
N ASN A 2 -8.76 23.27 2.44
CA ASN A 2 -7.83 24.32 2.01
C ASN A 2 -6.50 23.70 1.55
N ASP A 3 -5.61 24.51 0.96
CA ASP A 3 -4.37 23.98 0.39
C ASP A 3 -3.39 23.46 1.45
N ALA A 4 -3.37 24.04 2.65
CA ALA A 4 -2.58 23.53 3.77
C ALA A 4 -3.00 22.10 4.16
N HIS A 5 -4.30 21.84 4.31
CA HIS A 5 -4.79 20.48 4.60
C HIS A 5 -4.48 19.50 3.46
N LYS A 6 -4.52 19.94 2.20
CA LYS A 6 -4.15 19.06 1.07
C LYS A 6 -2.68 18.69 1.13
N GLN A 7 -1.83 19.63 1.51
CA GLN A 7 -0.39 19.41 1.62
C GLN A 7 -0.07 18.44 2.76
N GLU A 8 -0.65 18.62 3.96
CA GLU A 8 -0.48 17.68 5.08
C GLU A 8 -0.94 16.26 4.72
N MET A 9 -2.08 16.14 4.01
CA MET A 9 -2.56 14.86 3.53
C MET A 9 -1.61 14.24 2.50
N ALA A 10 -1.09 15.03 1.57
CA ALA A 10 -0.14 14.56 0.56
C ALA A 10 1.17 14.08 1.21
N GLU A 11 1.71 14.82 2.17
CA GLU A 11 2.92 14.44 2.92
C GLU A 11 2.72 13.15 3.72
N SER A 12 1.55 13.00 4.35
CA SER A 12 1.18 11.79 5.08
C SER A 12 1.06 10.57 4.15
N LEU A 13 0.44 10.74 2.98
CA LEU A 13 0.34 9.68 1.96
C LEU A 13 1.71 9.32 1.38
N LEU A 14 2.61 10.30 1.21
CA LEU A 14 3.98 10.07 0.78
C LEU A 14 4.75 9.23 1.80
N LEU A 15 4.66 9.58 3.08
CA LEU A 15 5.29 8.81 4.16
C LEU A 15 4.75 7.37 4.20
N HIS A 16 3.43 7.19 4.13
CA HIS A 16 2.82 5.87 4.05
C HIS A 16 3.33 5.07 2.85
N THR A 17 3.48 5.70 1.68
CA THR A 17 3.99 5.04 0.48
C THR A 17 5.42 4.52 0.69
N VAL A 18 6.30 5.32 1.29
CA VAL A 18 7.68 4.90 1.60
C VAL A 18 7.70 3.75 2.60
N MET A 19 6.91 3.82 3.68
CA MET A 19 6.83 2.76 4.68
C MET A 19 6.30 1.45 4.07
N PHE A 20 5.23 1.51 3.28
CA PHE A 20 4.67 0.33 2.63
C PHE A 20 5.64 -0.28 1.63
N GLY A 21 6.40 0.54 0.89
CA GLY A 21 7.47 0.07 0.02
C GLY A 21 8.55 -0.70 0.79
N ALA A 22 9.04 -0.14 1.90
CA ALA A 22 10.04 -0.79 2.74
C ALA A 22 9.52 -2.12 3.34
N PHE A 23 8.27 -2.15 3.80
CA PHE A 23 7.64 -3.35 4.34
C PHE A 23 7.37 -4.44 3.31
N ALA A 24 7.04 -4.06 2.08
CA ALA A 24 6.90 -4.98 0.96
C ALA A 24 8.26 -5.60 0.59
N GLU A 25 9.32 -4.77 0.50
CA GLU A 25 10.67 -5.23 0.17
C GLU A 25 11.22 -6.20 1.24
N ALA A 26 11.04 -5.88 2.52
CA ALA A 26 11.46 -6.73 3.64
C ALA A 26 10.79 -8.12 3.64
N ARG A 27 9.66 -8.27 2.95
CA ARG A 27 8.88 -9.52 2.88
C ARG A 27 8.98 -10.20 1.52
N LYS A 28 9.78 -9.71 0.58
CA LYS A 28 9.77 -10.22 -0.81
C LYS A 28 10.15 -11.70 -0.92
N GLU A 29 10.98 -12.19 0.00
CA GLU A 29 11.53 -13.55 0.01
C GLU A 29 10.61 -14.55 0.72
N ASP A 30 9.61 -14.09 1.46
CA ASP A 30 8.59 -14.93 2.08
C ASP A 30 7.22 -14.69 1.41
N PRO A 31 6.78 -15.62 0.53
CA PRO A 31 5.51 -15.49 -0.18
C PRO A 31 4.29 -15.39 0.75
N ASN A 32 4.32 -16.08 1.90
CA ASN A 32 3.19 -16.09 2.85
C ASN A 32 3.13 -14.74 3.58
N SER A 33 4.27 -14.26 4.08
CA SER A 33 4.35 -12.96 4.75
C SER A 33 3.97 -11.80 3.82
N ARG A 34 4.37 -11.87 2.54
CA ARG A 34 3.98 -10.86 1.55
C ARG A 34 2.49 -10.89 1.25
N ALA A 35 1.90 -12.07 1.12
CA ALA A 35 0.46 -12.21 0.88
C ALA A 35 -0.36 -11.66 2.06
N GLU A 36 0.05 -11.98 3.29
CA GLU A 36 -0.57 -11.45 4.52
C GLU A 36 -0.46 -9.91 4.58
N PHE A 37 0.71 -9.36 4.29
CA PHE A 37 0.91 -7.92 4.23
C PHE A 37 0.04 -7.25 3.15
N GLY A 38 -0.06 -7.85 1.96
CA GLY A 38 -0.93 -7.36 0.88
C GLY A 38 -2.41 -7.33 1.27
N GLN A 39 -2.91 -8.37 1.95
CA GLN A 39 -4.27 -8.41 2.47
C GLN A 39 -4.53 -7.34 3.54
N GLY A 40 -3.59 -7.18 4.49
CA GLY A 40 -3.68 -6.15 5.52
C GLY A 40 -3.68 -4.73 4.92
N LEU A 41 -2.84 -4.50 3.91
CA LEU A 41 -2.79 -3.22 3.19
C LEU A 41 -4.11 -2.94 2.46
N GLN A 42 -4.69 -3.95 1.81
CA GLN A 42 -6.00 -3.82 1.15
C GLN A 42 -7.10 -3.42 2.14
N GLN A 43 -7.14 -4.04 3.32
CA GLN A 43 -8.13 -3.70 4.35
C GLN A 43 -7.91 -2.30 4.93
N GLY A 44 -6.65 -1.94 5.23
CA GLY A 44 -6.31 -0.67 5.84
C GLY A 44 -6.50 0.55 4.93
N THR A 45 -6.38 0.36 3.61
CA THR A 45 -6.48 1.44 2.63
C THR A 45 -7.88 1.59 2.01
N ALA A 46 -8.78 0.62 2.22
CA ALA A 46 -10.18 0.71 1.79
C ALA A 46 -10.91 1.91 2.43
N SER A 47 -10.60 2.23 3.70
CA SER A 47 -11.13 3.41 4.40
C SER A 47 -10.62 4.74 3.83
N LEU A 48 -9.50 4.70 3.08
CA LEU A 48 -8.90 5.84 2.39
C LEU A 48 -9.40 5.99 0.95
N GLY A 49 -10.34 5.15 0.52
CA GLY A 49 -10.86 5.13 -0.86
C GLY A 49 -9.90 4.52 -1.88
N LEU A 50 -8.84 3.84 -1.44
CA LEU A 50 -7.92 3.12 -2.30
C LEU A 50 -8.39 1.67 -2.45
N ASP A 51 -8.91 1.34 -3.62
CA ASP A 51 -9.33 -0.03 -3.94
C ASP A 51 -8.14 -0.88 -4.39
N LEU A 52 -7.35 -1.35 -3.42
CA LEU A 52 -6.28 -2.31 -3.66
C LEU A 52 -6.80 -3.73 -3.91
N GLY A 53 -8.11 -3.97 -3.88
CA GLY A 53 -8.70 -5.28 -4.15
C GLY A 53 -8.46 -5.76 -5.58
N LYS A 54 -8.14 -4.83 -6.49
CA LYS A 54 -7.82 -5.07 -7.90
C LYS A 54 -6.35 -5.36 -8.17
N VAL A 55 -5.49 -5.36 -7.16
CA VAL A 55 -4.06 -5.61 -7.32
C VAL A 55 -3.57 -6.71 -6.37
N ASP A 56 -2.59 -7.48 -6.81
CA ASP A 56 -1.82 -8.41 -5.99
C ASP A 56 -0.43 -7.86 -5.74
N LEU A 57 0.09 -8.03 -4.52
CA LEU A 57 1.47 -7.72 -4.20
C LEU A 57 2.38 -8.92 -4.56
N THR A 58 3.12 -8.78 -5.65
CA THR A 58 4.04 -9.80 -6.19
C THR A 58 5.49 -9.51 -5.83
N ASN A 59 6.42 -10.41 -6.18
CA ASN A 59 7.86 -10.16 -6.07
C ASN A 59 8.33 -8.93 -6.88
N GLN A 60 7.56 -8.51 -7.90
CA GLN A 60 7.86 -7.38 -8.77
C GLN A 60 7.09 -6.10 -8.37
N GLY A 61 6.40 -6.12 -7.22
CA GLY A 61 5.50 -5.05 -6.78
C GLY A 61 4.03 -5.35 -7.09
N PHE A 62 3.19 -4.31 -7.10
CA PHE A 62 1.75 -4.44 -7.35
C PHE A 62 1.46 -4.77 -8.82
N ALA A 63 0.69 -5.84 -9.05
CA ALA A 63 0.20 -6.24 -10.37
C ALA A 63 -1.32 -6.28 -10.38
N VAL A 64 -1.96 -5.91 -11.48
CA VAL A 64 -3.43 -5.96 -11.62
C VAL A 64 -3.91 -7.42 -11.63
N LYS A 65 -4.91 -7.73 -10.81
CA LYS A 65 -5.59 -9.02 -10.83
C LYS A 65 -6.33 -9.18 -12.16
N LYS A 66 -6.12 -10.31 -12.83
CA LYS A 66 -6.85 -10.66 -14.06
C LYS A 66 -8.27 -11.12 -13.74
#